data_AF-A0A069RAD8-F1
#
_entry.id   AF-A0A069RAD8-F1
#
_cell.length_a   1.000
_cell.length_b   1.000
_cell.length_c   1.000
_cell.angle_alpha   90.00
_cell.angle_beta   90.00
_cell.angle_gamma   90.00
#
_symmetry.space_group_name_H-M   'P 1'
#
loop_
_entity.id
_entity.type
_entity.pdbx_description
1 polymer ?
#
loop_
_entity_poly.entity_id
_entity_poly.type
_entity_poly.pdbx_seq_one_letter_code
_entity_poly.pdbx_strand_id
1 'polypeptide(L)'
;MYVIIRALGYFVNFLEIMIFIRVIMSWISIDPYSQFASFVYRVTEPVLEPVRELMNRIIRTGPIDFSPIVALLLIQFVHRTLIRLLIGMGF
;
A
#
# COMPACT_ATOMS: atom_id res chain seq x y z
N MET A 1 -18.04 8.94 14.64
CA MET A 1 -17.77 8.97 13.19
C MET A 1 -16.46 9.69 12.85
N TYR A 2 -16.26 10.93 13.29
CA TYR A 2 -15.07 11.72 12.94
C TYR A 2 -13.72 11.09 13.29
N VAL A 3 -13.60 10.54 14.52
CA VAL A 3 -12.37 9.88 14.99
C VAL A 3 -12.01 8.68 14.12
N ILE A 4 -13.02 7.89 13.68
CA ILE A 4 -12.84 6.71 12.82
C ILE A 4 -12.29 7.13 11.46
N ILE A 5 -12.88 8.16 10.84
CA ILE A 5 -12.44 8.68 9.54
C ILE A 5 -10.99 9.17 9.63
N ARG A 6 -10.63 9.90 10.70
CA ARG A 6 -9.24 10.36 10.89
C ARG A 6 -8.27 9.20 11.11
N ALA A 7 -8.62 8.23 11.96
CA ALA A 7 -7.79 7.07 12.23
C ALA A 7 -7.53 6.26 10.94
N LEU A 8 -8.58 6.04 10.14
CA LEU A 8 -8.46 5.38 8.83
C LEU A 8 -7.54 6.18 7.90
N GLY A 9 -7.71 7.50 7.84
CA GLY A 9 -6.86 8.37 7.04
C GLY A 9 -5.39 8.31 7.41
N TYR A 10 -5.07 8.31 8.72
CA TYR A 10 -3.69 8.16 9.19
C TYR A 10 -3.11 6.79 8.86
N PHE A 11 -3.90 5.73 9.02
CA PHE A 11 -3.47 4.38 8.66
C PHE A 11 -3.15 4.25 7.17
N VAL A 12 -4.03 4.76 6.31
CA VAL A 12 -3.82 4.77 4.85
C VAL A 12 -2.59 5.58 4.47
N ASN A 13 -2.43 6.79 5.02
CA ASN A 13 -1.28 7.63 4.76
C ASN A 13 0.04 6.96 5.20
N PHE A 14 0.05 6.29 6.35
CA PHE A 14 1.19 5.51 6.81
C PHE A 14 1.57 4.40 5.82
N LEU A 15 0.58 3.63 5.32
CA LEU A 15 0.82 2.60 4.31
C LEU A 15 1.37 3.18 3.00
N GLU A 16 0.82 4.31 2.52
CA GLU A 16 1.31 4.99 1.32
C GLU A 16 2.78 5.40 1.47
N ILE A 17 3.15 5.98 2.61
CA ILE A 17 4.53 6.36 2.91
C ILE A 17 5.43 5.12 2.95
N MET A 18 5.01 4.04 3.59
CA MET A 18 5.81 2.80 3.66
C MET A 18 6.05 2.19 2.26
N ILE A 19 5.02 2.17 1.41
CA ILE A 19 5.14 1.70 0.03
C ILE A 19 6.08 2.63 -0.77
N PHE A 20 5.97 3.94 -0.58
CA PHE A 20 6.86 4.91 -1.23
C PHE A 20 8.32 4.74 -0.80
N ILE A 21 8.57 4.57 0.50
CA ILE A 21 9.91 4.25 1.03
C ILE A 21 10.43 2.98 0.38
N ARG A 22 9.61 1.92 0.29
CA ARG A 22 10.02 0.67 -0.37
C ARG A 22 10.44 0.86 -1.82
N VAL A 23 9.74 1.70 -2.58
CA VAL A 23 10.13 2.05 -3.96
C VAL A 23 11.46 2.80 -3.99
N ILE A 24 11.68 3.74 -3.08
CA ILE A 24 12.97 4.43 -2.99
C ILE A 24 14.08 3.44 -2.64
N MET A 25 13.85 2.57 -1.66
CA MET A 25 14.84 1.57 -1.23
C MET A 25 15.26 0.63 -2.37
N SER A 26 14.35 0.32 -3.30
CA SER A 26 14.68 -0.52 -4.45
C SER A 26 15.55 0.18 -5.50
N TRP A 27 15.54 1.52 -5.56
CA TRP A 27 16.43 2.29 -6.44
C TRP A 27 17.82 2.49 -5.89
N ILE A 28 17.96 2.61 -4.57
CA ILE A 28 19.24 2.84 -3.90
C ILE A 28 19.88 1.55 -3.38
N SER A 29 19.25 0.39 -3.61
CA SER A 29 19.75 -0.94 -3.23
C SER A 29 20.15 -1.03 -1.75
N ILE A 30 19.23 -0.69 -0.83
CA ILE A 30 19.45 -0.89 0.61
C ILE A 30 19.62 -2.39 0.91
N ASP A 31 20.56 -2.72 1.82
CA ASP A 31 20.71 -4.08 2.35
C ASP A 31 19.37 -4.63 2.89
N PRO A 32 18.80 -5.69 2.27
CA PRO A 32 17.53 -6.30 2.70
C PRO A 32 17.59 -6.87 4.12
N TYR A 33 18.77 -7.20 4.63
CA TYR A 33 18.97 -7.75 5.98
C TYR A 33 19.01 -6.66 7.05
N SER A 34 19.05 -5.38 6.66
CA SER A 34 18.95 -4.28 7.62
C SER A 34 17.59 -4.30 8.34
N GLN A 35 17.60 -3.98 9.64
CA GLN A 35 16.38 -3.99 10.46
C GLN A 35 15.30 -3.06 9.89
N PHE A 36 15.71 -1.91 9.34
CA PHE A 36 14.83 -0.93 8.73
C PHE A 36 14.19 -1.45 7.44
N ALA A 37 14.99 -1.95 6.49
CA ALA A 37 14.44 -2.50 5.24
C ALA A 37 13.49 -3.66 5.55
N SER A 38 13.92 -4.60 6.39
CA SER A 38 13.12 -5.76 6.79
C SER A 38 11.79 -5.36 7.47
N PHE A 39 11.78 -4.28 8.25
CA PHE A 39 10.56 -3.70 8.79
C PHE A 39 9.63 -3.18 7.70
N VAL A 40 10.14 -2.36 6.76
CA VAL A 40 9.32 -1.82 5.66
C VAL A 40 8.76 -2.93 4.78
N TYR A 41 9.56 -3.96 4.45
CA TYR A 41 9.07 -5.13 3.72
C TYR A 41 7.93 -5.82 4.49
N ARG A 42 8.10 -6.12 5.79
CA ARG A 42 7.06 -6.76 6.60
C ARG A 42 5.75 -5.96 6.68
N VAL A 43 5.83 -4.63 6.76
CA VAL A 43 4.64 -3.78 6.81
C VAL A 43 3.93 -3.70 5.47
N THR A 44 4.67 -3.73 4.37
CA THR A 44 4.12 -3.52 3.02
C THR A 44 3.75 -4.82 2.30
N GLU A 45 4.38 -5.96 2.60
CA GLU A 45 4.12 -7.26 1.96
C GLU A 45 2.65 -7.68 2.01
N PRO A 46 1.91 -7.60 3.14
CA PRO A 46 0.51 -8.01 3.17
C PRO A 46 -0.39 -7.29 2.16
N VAL A 47 0.02 -6.11 1.70
CA VAL A 47 -0.69 -5.34 0.67
C VAL A 47 -0.08 -5.58 -0.72
N LEU A 48 1.24 -5.64 -0.83
CA LEU A 48 1.94 -5.77 -2.11
C LEU A 48 1.92 -7.19 -2.68
N GLU A 49 2.01 -8.23 -1.84
CA GLU A 49 2.03 -9.63 -2.28
C GLU A 49 0.74 -10.02 -3.00
N PRO A 50 -0.47 -9.78 -2.47
CA PRO A 50 -1.70 -10.11 -3.18
C PRO A 50 -1.86 -9.34 -4.49
N VAL A 51 -1.45 -8.06 -4.51
CA VAL A 51 -1.49 -7.22 -5.71
C VAL A 51 -0.53 -7.74 -6.76
N ARG A 52 0.70 -8.12 -6.36
CA ARG A 52 1.72 -8.69 -7.23
C ARG A 52 1.29 -10.03 -7.81
N GLU A 53 0.73 -10.91 -6.98
CA GLU A 53 0.19 -12.19 -7.46
C GLU A 53 -0.94 -12.00 -8.46
N LEU A 54 -1.89 -11.12 -8.17
CA LEU A 54 -3.00 -10.82 -9.07
C LEU A 54 -2.50 -10.27 -10.41
N MET A 55 -1.52 -9.36 -10.36
CA MET A 55 -0.92 -8.75 -11.55
C MET A 55 -0.17 -9.79 -12.41
N ASN A 56 0.57 -10.70 -11.78
CA ASN A 56 1.25 -11.80 -12.48
C ASN A 56 0.24 -12.75 -13.14
N ARG A 57 -0.90 -13.03 -12.50
CA ARG A 57 -1.96 -13.89 -13.05
C ARG A 57 -2.69 -13.25 -14.24
N ILE A 58 -2.97 -11.95 -14.19
CA ILE A 58 -3.78 -11.25 -15.22
C ILE A 58 -2.92 -10.73 -16.38
N ILE A 59 -1.84 -10.02 -16.06
CA ILE A 59 -1.10 -9.18 -17.02
C ILE A 59 0.24 -9.83 -17.41
N ARG A 60 0.68 -10.88 -16.70
CA ARG A 60 2.03 -11.48 -16.84
C ARG A 60 3.12 -10.42 -16.81
N THR A 61 3.19 -9.70 -15.69
CA THR A 61 4.24 -8.71 -15.47
C THR A 61 5.63 -9.33 -15.59
N GLY A 62 6.50 -8.65 -16.35
CA GLY A 62 7.89 -9.04 -16.54
C GLY A 62 8.73 -8.83 -15.27
N PRO A 63 10.07 -8.69 -15.39
CA PRO A 63 10.97 -8.64 -14.23
C PRO A 63 10.81 -7.39 -13.35
N ILE A 64 10.05 -6.39 -13.81
CA ILE A 64 9.82 -5.14 -13.07
C ILE A 64 8.57 -5.29 -12.21
N ASP A 65 8.72 -5.05 -10.91
CA ASP A 65 7.62 -5.07 -9.96
C ASP A 65 6.84 -3.75 -9.98
N PHE A 66 5.74 -3.73 -10.74
CA PHE A 66 4.78 -2.61 -10.77
C PHE A 66 3.71 -2.68 -9.67
N SER A 67 3.76 -3.69 -8.78
CA SER A 67 2.77 -3.84 -7.71
C SER A 67 2.68 -2.63 -6.77
N PRO A 68 3.75 -1.85 -6.48
CA PRO A 68 3.64 -0.67 -5.63
C PRO A 68 2.68 0.38 -6.19
N ILE A 69 2.72 0.63 -7.50
CA ILE A 69 1.86 1.63 -8.16
C ILE A 69 0.41 1.16 -8.12
N VAL A 70 0.17 -0.10 -8.47
CA VAL A 70 -1.18 -0.69 -8.46
C VAL A 70 -1.75 -0.70 -7.04
N ALA A 71 -0.94 -1.04 -6.04
CA ALA A 71 -1.35 -1.05 -4.64
C ALA A 71 -1.73 0.35 -4.15
N LEU A 72 -0.96 1.39 -4.48
CA LEU A 72 -1.29 2.78 -4.12
C LEU A 72 -2.64 3.20 -4.71
N LEU A 73 -2.89 2.89 -5.99
CA LEU A 73 -4.16 3.19 -6.64
C LEU A 73 -5.34 2.46 -5.97
N LEU A 74 -5.16 1.17 -5.65
CA LEU A 74 -6.18 0.35 -4.98
C LEU A 74 -6.47 0.86 -3.57
N ILE A 75 -5.43 1.15 -2.78
CA ILE A 75 -5.57 1.71 -1.43
C ILE A 75 -6.37 3.01 -1.48
N GLN A 76 -6.03 3.94 -2.39
CA GLN A 76 -6.73 5.21 -2.51
C GLN A 76 -8.18 5.05 -2.94
N PHE A 77 -8.45 4.14 -3.89
CA PHE A 77 -9.81 3.83 -4.32
C PHE A 77 -10.66 3.27 -3.18
N VAL A 78 -10.14 2.28 -2.46
CA VAL A 78 -10.81 1.66 -1.30
C VAL A 78 -11.04 2.71 -0.21
N HIS A 79 -10.02 3.49 0.15
CA HIS A 79 -10.12 4.52 1.18
C HIS A 79 -11.20 5.57 0.87
N ARG A 80 -11.24 6.11 -0.35
CA ARG A 80 -12.26 7.09 -0.77
C ARG A 80 -13.66 6.49 -0.74
N THR A 81 -13.80 5.23 -1.16
CA THR A 81 -15.07 4.51 -1.14
C THR A 81 -15.56 4.30 0.30
N LEU A 82 -14.67 3.84 1.20
CA LEU A 82 -14.98 3.65 2.61
C LEU A 82 -15.38 4.96 3.31
N ILE A 83 -14.66 6.06 3.05
CA ILE A 83 -15.03 7.37 3.60
C ILE A 83 -16.43 7.78 3.13
N ARG A 84 -16.74 7.63 1.84
CA ARG A 84 -18.07 7.98 1.31
C ARG A 84 -19.18 7.16 1.97
N LEU A 85 -18.97 5.86 2.17
CA LEU A 85 -19.91 4.99 2.84
C LEU A 85 -20.09 5.38 4.31
N LEU A 86 -19.00 5.62 5.04
CA LEU A 86 -19.04 6.02 6.45
C LEU A 86 -19.76 7.36 6.67
N ILE A 87 -19.53 8.33 5.77
CA ILE A 87 -20.24 9.61 5.81
C ILE A 87 -21.71 9.40 5.46
N GLY A 88 -22.03 8.64 4.42
CA GLY A 88 -23.40 8.36 3.98
C GLY A 88 -24.24 7.56 4.98
N MET A 89 -23.61 6.75 5.85
CA MET A 89 -24.28 6.05 6.96
C MET A 89 -24.52 6.93 8.19
N GLY A 90 -23.84 8.09 8.28
CA GLY A 90 -23.96 9.02 9.39
C GLY A 90 -25.03 10.10 9.22
N PHE A 91 -25.80 10.04 8.13
CA PHE A 91 -26.95 10.89 7.82
C PHE A 91 -28.19 10.03 7.63
#